data_AF-A0A4Y2JGG4-F1
#
_entry.id   AF-A0A4Y2JGG4-F1
#
_cell.length_a   1.000
_cell.length_b   1.000
_cell.length_c   1.000
_cell.angle_alpha   90.00
_cell.angle_beta   90.00
_cell.angle_gamma   90.00
#
_symmetry.space_group_name_H-M   'P 1'
#
loop_
_entity.id
_entity.type
_entity.pdbx_description
1 polymer ?
#
loop_
_entity_poly.entity_id
_entity_poly.type
_entity_poly.pdbx_seq_one_letter_code
_entity_poly.pdbx_strand_id
1 'polypeptide(L)'
;MPERFLEIKPEISKELIDIKEQQILVNVEFETLTANVVRLKPVKIGLEKLCSRNAILLTAEGVFAFIVGELNKQKSEFAKNIKCSLVQRISERRNVSLLGLMEYINFD
;
A
#
# COMPACT_ATOMS: atom_id res chain seq x y z
N MET A 1 -1.29 11.39 -2.83
CA MET A 1 -1.60 12.00 -4.15
C MET A 1 -2.97 11.55 -4.64
N PRO A 2 -3.32 10.25 -4.63
CA PRO A 2 -4.69 9.80 -4.87
C PRO A 2 -5.72 10.31 -3.84
N GLU A 3 -5.35 10.37 -2.55
CA GLU A 3 -6.26 10.89 -1.51
C GLU A 3 -6.59 12.37 -1.76
N ARG A 4 -5.56 13.19 -2.05
CA ARG A 4 -5.75 14.60 -2.43
C ARG A 4 -6.61 14.79 -3.67
N PHE A 5 -6.48 13.91 -4.67
CA PHE A 5 -7.33 13.97 -5.86
C PHE A 5 -8.80 13.69 -5.52
N LEU A 6 -9.06 12.76 -4.60
CA LEU A 6 -10.42 12.51 -4.10
C LEU A 6 -10.96 13.67 -3.25
N GLU A 7 -10.10 14.38 -2.51
CA GLU A 7 -10.49 15.56 -1.73
C GLU A 7 -10.98 16.71 -2.62
N ILE A 8 -10.31 16.96 -3.75
CA ILE A 8 -10.68 18.02 -4.72
C ILE A 8 -11.73 17.59 -5.75
N LYS A 9 -12.35 16.41 -5.57
CA LYS A 9 -13.39 15.90 -6.47
C LYS A 9 -14.51 16.92 -6.71
N PRO A 10 -15.08 17.60 -5.68
CA PRO A 10 -16.18 18.54 -5.89
C PRO A 10 -15.80 19.69 -6.83
N GLU A 11 -14.60 20.24 -6.67
CA GLU A 11 -14.06 21.33 -7.51
C GLU A 11 -13.87 20.86 -8.95
N ILE A 12 -13.27 19.67 -9.14
CA ILE A 12 -13.11 19.07 -10.47
C ILE A 12 -14.47 18.82 -11.12
N SER A 13 -15.43 18.23 -10.40
CA SER A 13 -16.76 17.95 -10.92
C SER A 13 -17.49 19.24 -11.31
N LYS A 14 -17.36 20.31 -10.54
CA LYS A 14 -17.94 21.61 -10.86
C LYS A 14 -17.34 22.19 -12.13
N GLU A 15 -16.01 22.21 -12.24
CA GLU A 15 -15.32 22.76 -13.42
C GLU A 15 -15.72 21.98 -14.70
N LEU A 16 -15.82 20.65 -14.61
CA LEU A 16 -16.28 19.80 -15.72
C LEU A 16 -17.72 20.09 -16.14
N ILE A 17 -18.59 20.47 -15.19
CA ILE A 17 -19.95 20.92 -15.51
C ILE A 17 -19.90 22.25 -16.26
N ASP A 18 -19.12 23.21 -15.77
CA ASP A 18 -19.02 24.56 -16.32
C ASP A 18 -18.51 24.56 -17.77
N ILE A 19 -17.54 23.68 -18.09
CA ILE A 19 -17.01 23.51 -19.46
C ILE A 19 -17.80 22.49 -20.31
N LYS A 20 -18.88 21.90 -19.77
CA LYS A 20 -19.73 20.88 -20.42
C LYS A 20 -19.03 19.56 -20.79
N GLU A 21 -18.01 19.17 -20.03
CA GLU A 21 -17.21 17.95 -20.23
C GLU A 21 -17.41 16.90 -19.11
N GLN A 22 -18.63 16.79 -18.62
CA GLN A 22 -19.00 15.89 -17.50
C GLN A 22 -18.71 14.40 -17.77
N GLN A 23 -18.52 14.03 -19.05
CA GLN A 23 -18.20 12.69 -19.50
C GLN A 23 -16.74 12.28 -19.30
N ILE A 24 -15.82 13.23 -19.05
CA ILE A 24 -14.37 12.95 -18.90
C ILE A 24 -14.08 12.07 -17.67
N LEU A 25 -14.84 12.27 -16.59
CA LEU A 25 -14.67 11.57 -15.32
C LEU A 25 -16.05 11.15 -14.82
N VAL A 26 -16.38 9.88 -14.98
CA VAL A 26 -17.62 9.31 -14.47
C VAL A 26 -17.46 8.86 -13.01
N ASN A 27 -18.58 8.59 -12.34
CA ASN A 27 -18.56 8.24 -10.91
C ASN A 27 -17.78 6.93 -10.65
N VAL A 28 -17.76 6.02 -11.62
CA VAL A 28 -17.09 4.72 -11.50
C VAL A 28 -15.58 4.85 -11.38
N GLU A 29 -14.94 5.84 -12.01
CA GLU A 29 -13.50 6.09 -11.86
C GLU A 29 -13.18 6.56 -10.45
N PHE A 30 -13.99 7.46 -9.89
CA PHE A 30 -13.81 7.93 -8.51
C PHE A 30 -14.04 6.82 -7.49
N GLU A 31 -15.04 5.97 -7.70
CA GLU A 31 -15.28 4.79 -6.85
C GLU A 31 -14.11 3.81 -6.93
N THR A 32 -13.60 3.55 -8.13
CA THR A 32 -12.43 2.69 -8.36
C THR A 32 -11.20 3.25 -7.65
N LEU A 33 -10.95 4.56 -7.77
CA LEU A 33 -9.83 5.23 -7.11
C LEU A 33 -9.96 5.17 -5.59
N THR A 34 -11.16 5.44 -5.06
CA THR A 34 -11.46 5.35 -3.63
C THR A 34 -11.18 3.94 -3.09
N ALA A 35 -11.66 2.92 -3.80
CA ALA A 35 -11.41 1.54 -3.43
C ALA A 35 -9.91 1.20 -3.45
N ASN A 36 -9.16 1.71 -4.43
CA ASN A 36 -7.70 1.52 -4.51
C ASN A 36 -6.96 2.22 -3.35
N VAL A 37 -7.38 3.43 -2.96
CA VAL A 37 -6.83 4.13 -1.79
C VAL A 37 -7.04 3.32 -0.51
N VAL A 38 -8.24 2.79 -0.30
CA VAL A 38 -8.54 1.93 0.86
C VAL A 38 -7.65 0.68 0.86
N ARG A 39 -7.50 0.03 -0.30
CA ARG A 39 -6.64 -1.16 -0.46
C ARG A 39 -5.16 -0.89 -0.15
N LEU A 40 -4.68 0.31 -0.47
CA LEU A 40 -3.30 0.74 -0.22
C LEU A 40 -3.02 1.16 1.23
N LYS A 41 -4.05 1.38 2.04
CA LYS A 41 -3.91 1.86 3.42
C LYS A 41 -2.96 1.01 4.29
N PRO A 42 -3.00 -0.34 4.28
CA PRO A 42 -2.07 -1.16 5.04
C PRO A 42 -0.62 -0.98 4.61
N VAL A 43 -0.38 -0.79 3.31
CA VAL A 43 0.95 -0.55 2.75
C VAL A 43 1.51 0.77 3.25
N LYS A 44 0.70 1.83 3.27
CA LYS A 44 1.07 3.15 3.80
C LYS A 44 1.46 3.07 5.29
N ILE A 45 0.60 2.47 6.11
CA ILE A 45 0.84 2.30 7.56
C ILE A 45 2.12 1.50 7.80
N GLY A 46 2.32 0.41 7.05
CA GLY A 46 3.53 -0.39 7.16
C GLY A 46 4.79 0.40 6.78
N LEU A 47 4.74 1.17 5.69
CA LEU A 47 5.84 2.05 5.29
C LEU A 47 6.17 3.10 6.36
N GLU A 48 5.17 3.77 6.93
CA GLU A 48 5.38 4.72 8.02
C GLU A 48 6.08 4.08 9.22
N LYS A 49 5.73 2.83 9.55
CA LYS A 49 6.38 2.09 10.64
C LYS A 49 7.81 1.69 10.28
N LEU A 50 8.06 1.22 9.05
CA LEU A 50 9.39 0.85 8.55
C LEU A 50 10.34 2.05 8.45
N CYS A 51 9.81 3.22 8.09
CA CYS A 51 10.59 4.46 8.00
C CYS A 51 10.75 5.17 9.34
N SER A 52 10.17 4.64 10.42
CA SER A 52 10.34 5.20 11.76
C SER A 52 11.77 5.01 12.26
N ARG A 53 12.28 5.98 13.03
CA ARG A 53 13.65 5.95 13.56
C ARG A 53 13.94 4.73 14.43
N ASN A 54 12.90 4.13 15.03
CA ASN A 54 13.00 2.98 15.92
C ASN A 54 12.77 1.65 15.20
N ALA A 55 12.65 1.65 13.87
CA ALA A 55 12.48 0.43 13.10
C ALA A 55 13.75 -0.41 13.16
N ILE A 56 13.66 -1.56 13.80
CA ILE A 56 14.70 -2.60 13.80
C ILE A 56 14.27 -3.77 12.92
N LEU A 57 15.20 -4.68 12.62
CA LEU A 57 14.95 -5.82 11.74
C LEU A 57 13.76 -6.68 12.19
N LEU A 58 13.63 -6.90 13.50
CA LEU A 58 12.49 -7.61 14.10
C LEU A 58 11.15 -6.88 13.86
N THR A 59 11.13 -5.54 14.01
CA THR A 59 9.94 -4.74 13.72
C THR A 59 9.62 -4.77 12.23
N ALA A 60 10.63 -4.78 11.37
CA ALA A 60 10.44 -4.83 9.92
C ALA A 60 9.76 -6.13 9.48
N GLU A 61 10.18 -7.27 10.02
CA GLU A 61 9.54 -8.57 9.73
C GLU A 61 8.06 -8.59 10.13
N GLY A 62 7.74 -8.14 11.35
CA GLY A 62 6.35 -8.03 11.81
C GLY A 62 5.51 -7.09 10.95
N VAL A 63 6.09 -5.98 10.48
CA VAL A 63 5.41 -5.04 9.58
C VAL A 63 5.15 -5.65 8.20
N PHE A 64 6.11 -6.38 7.62
CA PHE A 64 5.88 -7.08 6.36
C PHE A 64 4.80 -8.15 6.49
N ALA A 65 4.81 -8.92 7.58
CA ALA A 65 3.76 -9.89 7.89
C ALA A 65 2.37 -9.24 8.01
N PHE A 66 2.30 -8.07 8.68
CA PHE A 66 1.07 -7.27 8.75
C PHE A 66 0.57 -6.85 7.36
N ILE A 67 1.43 -6.23 6.54
CA ILE A 67 1.05 -5.76 5.19
C ILE A 67 0.54 -6.93 4.34
N VAL A 68 1.27 -8.05 4.31
CA VAL A 68 0.88 -9.25 3.55
C VAL A 68 -0.43 -9.84 4.07
N GLY A 69 -0.61 -9.89 5.39
CA GLY A 69 -1.85 -10.36 6.03
C GLY A 69 -3.06 -9.51 5.63
N GLU A 70 -2.94 -8.18 5.67
CA GLU A 70 -4.01 -7.27 5.26
C GLU A 70 -4.31 -7.35 3.77
N LEU A 71 -3.29 -7.45 2.91
CA LEU A 71 -3.48 -7.63 1.47
C LEU A 71 -4.13 -8.98 1.14
N ASN A 72 -3.86 -10.05 1.90
CA ASN A 72 -4.51 -11.35 1.71
C ASN A 72 -6.00 -11.34 2.06
N LYS A 73 -6.41 -10.52 3.05
CA LYS A 73 -7.83 -10.32 3.37
C LYS A 73 -8.58 -9.63 2.22
N GLN A 74 -7.88 -8.85 1.41
CA GLN A 74 -8.44 -8.18 0.25
C GLN A 74 -8.51 -9.16 -0.94
N LYS A 75 -9.72 -9.54 -1.36
CA LYS A 75 -9.94 -10.47 -2.50
C LYS A 75 -9.71 -9.85 -3.88
N SER A 76 -9.31 -8.57 -3.96
CA SER A 76 -9.13 -7.86 -5.22
C SER A 76 -7.84 -8.24 -5.94
N GLU A 77 -7.88 -8.27 -7.27
CA GLU A 77 -6.70 -8.54 -8.09
C GLU A 77 -5.57 -7.52 -7.86
N PHE A 78 -5.93 -6.26 -7.67
CA PHE A 78 -4.99 -5.20 -7.32
C PHE A 78 -4.19 -5.50 -6.05
N ALA A 79 -4.85 -5.94 -4.97
CA ALA A 79 -4.18 -6.30 -3.72
C ALA A 79 -3.27 -7.53 -3.87
N LYS A 80 -3.70 -8.52 -4.67
CA LYS A 80 -2.86 -9.68 -4.99
C LYS A 80 -1.59 -9.27 -5.73
N ASN A 81 -1.70 -8.38 -6.73
CA ASN A 81 -0.56 -7.89 -7.49
C ASN A 81 0.44 -7.17 -6.59
N ILE A 82 -0.04 -6.27 -5.72
CA ILE A 82 0.82 -5.58 -4.74
C ILE A 82 1.54 -6.59 -3.83
N LYS A 83 0.81 -7.58 -3.30
CA LYS A 83 1.40 -8.61 -2.45
C LYS A 83 2.50 -9.37 -3.20
N CYS A 84 2.22 -9.85 -4.41
CA CYS A 84 3.19 -10.60 -5.21
C CYS A 84 4.45 -9.77 -5.48
N SER A 85 4.29 -8.51 -5.91
CA SER A 85 5.41 -7.59 -6.12
C SER A 85 6.20 -7.32 -4.84
N LEU A 86 5.51 -7.15 -3.70
CA LEU A 86 6.16 -6.92 -2.41
C LEU A 86 6.98 -8.15 -1.98
N VAL A 87 6.38 -9.34 -2.02
CA VAL A 87 7.05 -10.59 -1.64
C VAL A 87 8.25 -10.86 -2.55
N GLN A 88 8.09 -10.66 -3.86
CA GLN A 88 9.19 -10.78 -4.81
C GLN A 88 10.32 -9.80 -4.45
N ARG A 89 9.99 -8.52 -4.21
CA ARG A 89 11.00 -7.50 -3.91
C ARG A 89 11.72 -7.73 -2.59
N ILE A 90 11.03 -8.27 -1.59
CA ILE A 90 11.64 -8.73 -0.34
C ILE A 90 12.61 -9.86 -0.65
N SER A 91 12.19 -10.88 -1.39
CA SER A 91 13.05 -12.02 -1.76
C SER A 91 14.33 -11.58 -2.48
N GLU A 92 14.22 -10.66 -3.44
CA GLU A 92 15.37 -10.12 -4.19
C GLU A 92 16.35 -9.32 -3.33
N ARG A 93 15.87 -8.68 -2.25
CA ARG A 93 16.68 -7.80 -1.40
C ARG A 93 17.09 -8.42 -0.06
N ARG A 94 16.49 -9.56 0.31
CA ARG A 94 16.77 -10.25 1.57
C ARG A 94 18.19 -10.79 1.51
N ASN A 95 19.02 -10.38 2.47
CA ASN A 95 20.35 -10.97 2.61
C ASN A 95 20.24 -12.25 3.44
N VAL A 96 20.46 -13.39 2.80
CA VAL A 96 20.32 -14.73 3.41
C VAL A 96 21.25 -14.91 4.62
N SER A 97 22.44 -14.32 4.58
CA SER A 97 23.42 -14.40 5.67
C SER A 97 22.98 -13.65 6.92
N LEU A 98 22.23 -12.55 6.77
CA LEU A 98 21.67 -11.81 7.91
C LEU A 98 20.50 -12.54 8.57
N LEU A 99 19.82 -13.45 7.86
CA LEU A 99 18.75 -14.26 8.45
C LEU A 99 19.27 -15.28 9.43
N GLY A 100 20.34 -16.01 9.06
CA GLY A 100 20.97 -16.95 9.97
C GLY A 100 21.50 -16.25 11.23
N LEU A 101 22.02 -15.02 11.09
CA LEU A 101 22.42 -14.21 12.24
C LEU A 101 21.23 -13.81 13.12
N MET A 102 20.09 -13.48 12.52
CA MET A 102 18.88 -13.07 13.21
C MET A 102 18.23 -14.24 13.96
N GLU A 103 18.19 -15.43 13.36
CA GLU A 103 17.78 -16.67 14.04
C GLU A 103 18.72 -16.97 15.21
N TYR A 104 20.03 -16.87 15.01
CA TYR A 104 21.02 -17.11 16.06
C TYR A 104 20.88 -16.14 17.25
N ILE A 105 20.70 -14.84 17.01
CA ILE A 105 20.54 -13.82 18.06
C ILE A 105 19.22 -13.97 18.83
N ASN A 106 18.18 -14.53 18.21
CA ASN A 106 16.88 -14.76 18.86
C ASN A 106 16.80 -16.10 19.62
N PHE A 107 17.87 -16.89 19.66
CA PHE A 107 17.93 -18.19 20.34
C PHE A 107 18.56 -18.12 21.76
N ASP A 108 18.90 -16.92 22.26
CA ASP A 108 19.33 -16.65 23.66
C ASP A 108 18.19 -16.10 24.53
#